data_AF-A0A656Y160-F1
#
_entry.id   AF-A0A656Y160-F1
#
_cell.length_a   1.000
_cell.length_b   1.000
_cell.length_c   1.000
_cell.angle_alpha   90.00
_cell.angle_beta   90.00
_cell.angle_gamma   90.00
#
_symmetry.space_group_name_H-M   'P 1'
#
loop_
_entity.id
_entity.type
_entity.pdbx_description
1 polymer ?
#
loop_
_entity_poly.entity_id
_entity_poly.type
_entity_poly.pdbx_seq_one_letter_code
_entity_poly.pdbx_strand_id
1 'polypeptide(L)'
;MDGMTTFDDTDFFTDAFTGFGADEAPRRRSSLLTALVLVAAAALVAGGMLWVRLGQITVDVDPVDPATTLAVFERPQRSADVVGADDLSGSQIDPDSTRLLATTSDTRYYAGVSQSRLLCVLTLTEGELPTTGCTSTDGGVVRFGIGDELMLVNAGGPAPAAADGWHEAGPQVFLKD
;
A
#
# COMPACT_ATOMS: atom_id res chain seq x y z
N MET A 1 41.32 -36.25 55.20
CA MET A 1 41.68 -35.12 56.05
C MET A 1 42.75 -34.29 55.37
N ASP A 2 42.44 -33.24 54.65
CA ASP A 2 41.52 -33.08 53.53
C ASP A 2 42.21 -32.08 52.62
N GLY A 3 42.03 -32.25 51.32
CA GLY A 3 42.50 -31.28 50.34
C GLY A 3 41.76 -29.96 50.52
N MET A 4 42.49 -28.86 50.41
CA MET A 4 41.92 -27.56 50.10
C MET A 4 42.83 -26.89 49.08
N THR A 5 42.65 -27.25 47.81
CA THR A 5 43.15 -26.47 46.68
C THR A 5 42.26 -25.24 46.57
N THR A 6 42.64 -24.16 47.24
CA THR A 6 42.04 -22.85 46.96
C THR A 6 42.83 -22.27 45.80
N PHE A 7 42.33 -22.50 44.58
CA PHE A 7 42.72 -21.78 43.38
C PHE A 7 42.17 -20.36 43.51
N ASP A 8 43.07 -19.39 43.39
CA ASP A 8 42.79 -17.96 43.45
C ASP A 8 42.28 -17.53 42.05
N ASP A 9 40.97 -17.65 41.83
CA ASP A 9 40.27 -17.32 40.57
C ASP A 9 40.11 -15.80 40.33
N THR A 10 40.84 -14.97 41.07
CA THR A 10 40.67 -13.51 41.03
C THR A 10 41.50 -12.84 39.92
N ASP A 11 42.52 -13.50 39.40
CA ASP A 11 43.40 -12.94 38.36
C ASP A 11 42.82 -13.08 36.94
N PHE A 12 41.91 -14.02 36.71
CA PHE A 12 41.33 -14.27 35.37
C PHE A 12 40.35 -13.18 34.94
N PHE A 13 39.68 -12.54 35.90
CA PHE A 13 38.76 -11.44 35.61
C PHE A 13 39.50 -10.13 35.37
N THR A 14 40.71 -9.95 35.90
CA THR A 14 41.44 -8.69 35.77
C THR A 14 42.05 -8.53 34.37
N ASP A 15 42.49 -9.62 33.73
CA ASP A 15 43.02 -9.59 32.36
C ASP A 15 41.93 -9.53 31.26
N ALA A 16 40.69 -9.94 31.56
CA ALA A 16 39.59 -9.88 30.60
C ALA A 16 39.04 -8.46 30.38
N PHE A 17 39.29 -7.52 31.30
CA PHE A 17 38.74 -6.16 31.25
C PHE A 17 39.79 -5.05 31.08
N THR A 18 41.09 -5.36 31.11
CA THR A 18 42.17 -4.38 30.84
C THR A 18 42.40 -4.13 29.34
N GLY A 19 41.73 -4.89 28.47
CA GLY A 19 41.72 -4.71 27.00
C GLY A 19 41.00 -3.45 26.50
N PHE A 20 40.44 -2.62 27.39
CA PHE A 20 39.97 -1.27 27.02
C PHE A 20 41.12 -0.27 27.22
N GLY A 21 42.18 -0.45 26.43
CA GLY A 21 43.18 0.57 26.23
C GLY A 21 42.49 1.87 25.81
N ALA A 22 42.71 2.90 26.61
CA ALA A 22 42.33 4.27 26.28
C ALA A 22 43.19 4.76 25.12
N ASP A 23 42.82 4.40 23.89
CA ASP A 23 43.21 5.15 22.69
C ASP A 23 42.26 6.35 22.56
N GLU A 24 42.51 7.39 23.33
CA GLU A 24 41.94 8.71 23.09
C GLU A 24 42.67 9.40 21.94
N ALA A 25 42.26 9.07 20.71
CA ALA A 25 42.49 9.85 19.49
C ALA A 25 41.13 10.10 18.78
N PRO A 26 40.98 11.21 18.03
CA PRO A 26 39.87 12.15 18.22
C PRO A 26 38.50 11.61 17.75
N ARG A 27 37.61 11.34 18.72
CA ARG A 27 36.17 11.03 18.52
C ARG A 27 35.38 12.11 17.75
N ARG A 28 35.98 13.28 17.46
CA ARG A 28 35.34 14.37 16.70
C ARG A 28 34.99 13.97 15.26
N ARG A 29 35.85 13.22 14.55
CA ARG A 29 35.57 12.83 13.16
C ARG A 29 34.43 11.82 13.04
N SER A 30 34.31 10.90 13.98
CA SER A 30 33.20 9.94 14.05
C SER A 30 31.86 10.65 14.25
N SER A 31 31.78 11.59 15.20
CA SER A 31 30.54 12.34 15.43
C SER A 31 30.08 13.17 14.22
N LEU A 32 31.04 13.74 13.47
CA LEU A 32 30.74 14.50 12.25
C LEU A 32 30.21 13.60 11.14
N LEU A 33 30.80 12.40 10.96
CA LEU A 33 30.31 11.43 9.99
C LEU A 33 28.92 10.92 10.37
N THR A 34 28.66 10.63 11.64
CA THR A 34 27.33 10.22 12.11
C THR A 34 26.29 11.32 11.90
N ALA A 35 26.63 12.57 12.19
CA ALA A 35 25.75 13.71 11.91
C ALA A 35 25.45 13.85 10.41
N LEU A 36 26.46 13.66 9.55
CA LEU A 36 26.31 13.71 8.09
C LEU A 36 25.38 12.61 7.57
N VAL A 37 25.52 11.39 8.09
CA VAL A 37 24.64 10.26 7.73
C VAL A 37 23.21 10.52 8.18
N LEU A 38 22.99 11.05 9.39
CA LEU A 38 21.65 11.40 9.87
C LEU A 38 21.00 12.50 9.03
N VAL A 39 21.77 13.53 8.63
CA VAL A 39 21.28 14.59 7.75
C VAL A 39 20.93 14.04 6.37
N ALA A 40 21.78 13.17 5.80
CA ALA A 40 21.51 12.54 4.52
C ALA A 40 20.25 11.64 4.57
N ALA A 41 20.09 10.85 5.63
CA ALA A 41 18.91 10.02 5.84
C ALA A 41 17.64 10.88 5.98
N ALA A 42 17.70 11.96 6.77
CA ALA A 42 16.58 12.89 6.92
C ALA A 42 16.20 13.57 5.58
N ALA A 43 17.19 13.94 4.78
CA ALA A 43 16.97 14.51 3.45
C ALA A 43 16.32 13.52 2.48
N LEU A 44 16.71 12.23 2.52
CA LEU A 44 16.09 11.18 1.72
C LEU A 44 14.64 10.93 2.14
N VAL A 45 14.35 10.90 3.44
CA VAL A 45 12.97 10.72 3.95
C VAL A 45 12.10 11.94 3.60
N ALA A 46 12.60 13.15 3.82
CA ALA A 46 11.88 14.37 3.46
C ALA A 46 11.67 14.49 1.95
N GLY A 47 12.68 14.13 1.15
CA GLY A 47 12.60 14.06 -0.30
C GLY A 47 11.59 13.01 -0.77
N GLY A 48 11.59 11.82 -0.17
CA GLY A 48 10.62 10.77 -0.47
C GLY A 48 9.19 11.15 -0.09
N MET A 49 8.99 11.75 1.09
CA MET A 49 7.68 12.28 1.50
C MET A 49 7.20 13.40 0.58
N LEU A 50 8.10 14.33 0.22
CA LEU A 50 7.78 15.40 -0.71
C LEU A 50 7.45 14.84 -2.10
N TRP A 51 8.17 13.81 -2.55
CA TRP A 51 7.89 13.14 -3.83
C TRP A 51 6.54 12.43 -3.82
N VAL A 52 6.20 11.73 -2.74
CA VAL A 52 4.88 11.11 -2.56
C VAL A 52 3.79 12.18 -2.58
N ARG A 53 3.99 13.31 -1.88
CA ARG A 53 3.05 14.43 -1.86
C ARG A 53 2.94 15.15 -3.20
N LEU A 54 4.04 15.31 -3.92
CA LEU A 54 4.07 15.98 -5.22
C LEU A 54 3.54 15.07 -6.34
N GLY A 55 3.65 13.74 -6.19
CA GLY A 55 2.97 12.76 -7.03
C GLY A 55 1.46 12.74 -6.85
N GLN A 56 0.93 13.31 -5.75
CA GLN A 56 -0.50 13.57 -5.57
C GLN A 56 -0.95 14.82 -6.33
N ILE A 57 -0.46 15.05 -7.57
CA ILE A 57 -1.01 16.10 -8.44
C ILE A 57 -2.50 15.84 -8.59
N THR A 58 -3.30 16.60 -7.85
CA THR A 58 -4.73 16.73 -8.07
C THR A 58 -4.87 17.54 -9.35
N VAL A 59 -4.93 16.84 -10.48
CA VAL A 59 -5.47 17.43 -11.70
C VAL A 59 -6.87 17.91 -11.33
N ASP A 60 -7.18 19.16 -11.63
CA ASP A 60 -8.53 19.70 -11.52
C ASP A 60 -9.35 19.00 -12.61
N VAL A 61 -9.82 17.80 -12.26
CA VAL A 61 -10.62 16.94 -13.12
C VAL A 61 -12.05 17.43 -13.00
N ASP A 62 -12.62 17.86 -14.12
CA ASP A 62 -14.05 18.11 -14.19
C ASP A 62 -14.78 16.90 -13.62
N PRO A 63 -15.68 17.08 -12.65
CA PRO A 63 -16.26 15.96 -11.92
C PRO A 63 -17.14 15.13 -12.83
N VAL A 64 -16.56 14.08 -13.40
CA VAL A 64 -17.32 13.04 -14.09
C VAL A 64 -18.18 12.35 -13.05
N ASP A 65 -19.48 12.29 -13.32
CA ASP A 65 -20.41 11.56 -12.47
C ASP A 65 -20.03 10.07 -12.54
N PRO A 66 -19.63 9.44 -11.41
CA PRO A 66 -19.27 8.03 -11.40
C PRO A 66 -20.40 7.13 -11.92
N ALA A 67 -21.66 7.56 -11.81
CA ALA A 67 -22.81 6.88 -12.40
C ALA A 67 -22.76 6.81 -13.94
N THR A 68 -22.13 7.78 -14.59
CA THR A 68 -21.91 7.78 -16.05
C THR A 68 -20.74 6.91 -16.49
N THR A 69 -19.90 6.48 -15.54
CA THR A 69 -18.69 5.68 -15.82
C THR A 69 -18.95 4.19 -15.67
N LEU A 70 -19.59 3.77 -14.57
CA LEU A 70 -19.92 2.37 -14.30
C LEU A 70 -21.38 2.22 -13.88
N ALA A 71 -22.09 1.31 -14.55
CA ALA A 71 -23.49 0.98 -14.28
C ALA A 71 -23.73 0.52 -12.82
N VAL A 72 -22.69 0.03 -12.14
CA VAL A 72 -22.80 -0.40 -10.73
C VAL A 72 -23.17 0.75 -9.78
N PHE A 73 -22.90 2.01 -10.14
CA PHE A 73 -23.26 3.18 -9.34
C PHE A 73 -24.69 3.67 -9.58
N GLU A 74 -25.36 3.22 -10.66
CA GLU A 74 -26.77 3.55 -10.91
C GLU A 74 -27.72 2.93 -9.89
N ARG A 75 -27.26 1.88 -9.19
CA ARG A 75 -28.01 1.22 -8.13
C ARG A 75 -27.66 1.76 -6.73
N PRO A 76 -28.64 1.80 -5.80
CA PRO A 76 -28.36 2.10 -4.40
C PRO A 76 -27.43 1.04 -3.79
N GLN A 77 -26.69 1.46 -2.76
CA GLN A 77 -25.82 0.58 -1.99
C GLN A 77 -26.64 -0.53 -1.33
N ARG A 78 -26.15 -1.77 -1.40
CA ARG A 78 -26.72 -2.95 -0.73
C ARG A 78 -25.81 -3.39 0.40
N SER A 79 -26.29 -4.29 1.24
CA SER A 79 -25.49 -4.85 2.35
C SER A 79 -24.17 -5.49 1.90
N ALA A 80 -24.15 -6.14 0.74
CA ALA A 80 -22.94 -6.74 0.16
C ALA A 80 -21.94 -5.69 -0.39
N ASP A 81 -22.39 -4.45 -0.57
CA ASP A 81 -21.56 -3.36 -1.06
C ASP A 81 -20.86 -2.62 0.10
N VAL A 82 -21.25 -2.87 1.36
CA VAL A 82 -20.70 -2.21 2.55
C VAL A 82 -19.35 -2.81 2.89
N VAL A 83 -18.35 -1.95 2.99
CA VAL A 83 -16.99 -2.30 3.40
C VAL A 83 -16.75 -1.86 4.84
N GLY A 84 -16.04 -2.68 5.61
CA GLY A 84 -15.70 -2.35 7.00
C GLY A 84 -14.77 -1.13 7.09
N ALA A 85 -14.89 -0.36 8.19
CA ALA A 85 -14.05 0.82 8.40
C ALA A 85 -12.55 0.47 8.46
N ASP A 86 -12.21 -0.71 8.98
CA ASP A 86 -10.83 -1.21 9.05
C ASP A 86 -10.27 -1.47 7.64
N ASP A 87 -11.07 -2.03 6.74
CA ASP A 87 -10.68 -2.31 5.35
C ASP A 87 -10.54 -1.04 4.50
N LEU A 88 -11.31 0.00 4.84
CA LEU A 88 -11.21 1.33 4.22
C LEU A 88 -10.12 2.20 4.86
N SER A 89 -9.50 1.75 5.96
CA SER A 89 -8.52 2.55 6.68
C SER A 89 -7.32 2.87 5.77
N GLY A 90 -6.98 4.16 5.68
CA GLY A 90 -5.93 4.64 4.78
C GLY A 90 -6.32 4.77 3.31
N SER A 91 -7.50 4.27 2.91
CA SER A 91 -8.09 4.59 1.60
C SER A 91 -8.69 6.00 1.60
N GLN A 92 -8.81 6.61 0.41
CA GLN A 92 -9.53 7.88 0.22
C GLN A 92 -10.98 7.68 -0.25
N ILE A 93 -11.46 6.44 -0.20
CA ILE A 93 -12.78 6.04 -0.71
C ILE A 93 -13.87 6.51 0.26
N ASP A 94 -14.93 7.10 -0.28
CA ASP A 94 -16.15 7.40 0.47
C ASP A 94 -16.90 6.08 0.80
N PRO A 95 -17.10 5.72 2.08
CA PRO A 95 -17.78 4.48 2.47
C PRO A 95 -19.20 4.34 1.91
N ASP A 96 -19.92 5.43 1.68
CA ASP A 96 -21.30 5.38 1.17
C ASP A 96 -21.34 5.17 -0.35
N SER A 97 -20.20 5.38 -1.01
CA SER A 97 -20.03 5.19 -2.45
C SER A 97 -19.71 3.74 -2.82
N THR A 98 -19.29 2.88 -1.89
CA THR A 98 -18.76 1.55 -2.25
C THR A 98 -19.80 0.68 -2.92
N ARG A 99 -19.39 -0.08 -3.94
CA ARG A 99 -20.19 -1.03 -4.70
C ARG A 99 -19.38 -2.28 -5.00
N LEU A 100 -19.90 -3.46 -4.65
CA LEU A 100 -19.27 -4.73 -5.00
C LEU A 100 -19.33 -4.91 -6.53
N LEU A 101 -18.17 -5.18 -7.12
CA LEU A 101 -18.00 -5.42 -8.55
C LEU A 101 -18.03 -6.91 -8.84
N ALA A 102 -17.17 -7.67 -8.15
CA ALA A 102 -17.01 -9.10 -8.36
C ALA A 102 -16.44 -9.79 -7.11
N THR A 103 -16.53 -11.11 -7.09
CA THR A 103 -15.98 -11.95 -6.03
C THR A 103 -15.40 -13.21 -6.66
N THR A 104 -14.15 -13.52 -6.34
CA THR A 104 -13.48 -14.78 -6.67
C THR A 104 -13.47 -15.69 -5.42
N SER A 105 -12.67 -16.76 -5.41
CA SER A 105 -12.59 -17.69 -4.28
C SER A 105 -12.15 -17.05 -2.96
N ASP A 106 -11.24 -16.09 -3.02
CA ASP A 106 -10.54 -15.48 -1.89
C ASP A 106 -10.52 -13.95 -1.95
N THR A 107 -10.94 -13.36 -3.08
CA THR A 107 -10.79 -11.93 -3.34
C THR A 107 -12.14 -11.28 -3.63
N ARG A 108 -12.38 -10.12 -3.02
CA ARG A 108 -13.54 -9.26 -3.30
C ARG A 108 -13.08 -7.92 -3.86
N TYR A 109 -13.71 -7.53 -4.96
CA TYR A 109 -13.42 -6.27 -5.65
C TYR A 109 -14.57 -5.30 -5.46
N TYR A 110 -14.28 -4.11 -4.96
CA TYR A 110 -15.24 -3.03 -4.79
C TYR A 110 -14.83 -1.83 -5.63
N ALA A 111 -15.79 -1.20 -6.29
CA ALA A 111 -15.64 0.16 -6.79
C ALA A 111 -16.07 1.13 -5.69
N GLY A 112 -15.42 2.29 -5.66
CA GLY A 112 -15.81 3.41 -4.83
C GLY A 112 -15.35 4.71 -5.48
N VAL A 113 -15.77 5.82 -4.89
CA VAL A 113 -15.44 7.16 -5.36
C VAL A 113 -14.62 7.82 -4.27
N SER A 114 -13.49 8.43 -4.63
CA SER A 114 -12.71 9.19 -3.66
C SER A 114 -13.36 10.54 -3.35
N GLN A 115 -12.93 11.17 -2.25
CA GLN A 115 -13.32 12.55 -1.95
C GLN A 115 -12.95 13.54 -3.09
N SER A 116 -11.90 13.21 -3.85
CA SER A 116 -11.46 13.96 -5.03
C SER A 116 -12.17 13.52 -6.32
N ARG A 117 -13.26 12.76 -6.22
CA ARG A 117 -14.09 12.27 -7.34
C ARG A 117 -13.33 11.38 -8.34
N LEU A 118 -12.32 10.65 -7.88
CA LEU A 118 -11.67 9.62 -8.67
C LEU A 118 -12.41 8.28 -8.54
N LEU A 119 -12.43 7.49 -9.60
CA LEU A 119 -12.87 6.10 -9.53
C LEU A 119 -11.76 5.30 -8.84
N CYS A 120 -12.11 4.65 -7.74
CA CYS A 120 -11.22 3.79 -7.00
C CYS A 120 -11.71 2.34 -7.02
N VAL A 121 -10.77 1.40 -7.08
CA VAL A 121 -11.01 0.00 -6.81
C VAL A 121 -10.30 -0.40 -5.53
N LEU A 122 -11.06 -1.00 -4.63
CA LEU A 122 -10.56 -1.67 -3.43
C LEU A 122 -10.57 -3.18 -3.67
N THR A 123 -9.42 -3.80 -3.48
CA THR A 123 -9.24 -5.25 -3.56
C THR A 123 -8.99 -5.80 -2.17
N LEU A 124 -9.87 -6.71 -1.73
CA LEU A 124 -9.79 -7.39 -0.44
C LEU A 124 -9.53 -8.88 -0.67
N THR A 125 -8.26 -9.28 -0.52
CA THR A 125 -7.84 -10.69 -0.58
C THR A 125 -7.73 -11.25 0.83
N GLU A 126 -8.26 -12.46 1.05
CA GLU A 126 -8.24 -13.11 2.36
C GLU A 126 -6.80 -13.33 2.86
N GLY A 127 -6.50 -12.85 4.07
CA GLY A 127 -5.17 -12.97 4.67
C GLY A 127 -4.15 -11.92 4.21
N GLU A 128 -4.53 -11.01 3.32
CA GLU A 128 -3.69 -9.91 2.85
C GLU A 128 -4.21 -8.54 3.30
N LEU A 129 -3.36 -7.51 3.18
CA LEU A 129 -3.78 -6.15 3.42
C LEU A 129 -4.62 -5.63 2.25
N PRO A 130 -5.66 -4.82 2.51
CA PRO A 130 -6.42 -4.15 1.47
C PRO A 130 -5.52 -3.37 0.52
N THR A 131 -5.75 -3.51 -0.78
CA THR A 131 -5.07 -2.68 -1.79
C THR A 131 -6.07 -1.78 -2.49
N THR A 132 -5.63 -0.56 -2.83
CA THR A 132 -6.49 0.44 -3.47
C THR A 132 -5.76 1.08 -4.65
N GLY A 133 -6.43 1.16 -5.80
CA GLY A 133 -5.98 1.93 -6.95
C GLY A 133 -7.06 2.93 -7.34
N CYS A 134 -6.69 4.18 -7.64
CA CYS A 134 -7.63 5.21 -8.07
C CYS A 134 -7.16 5.85 -9.38
N THR A 135 -8.10 6.21 -10.25
CA THR A 135 -7.81 6.93 -11.50
C THR A 135 -8.91 7.93 -11.83
N SER A 136 -8.56 8.90 -12.68
CA SER A 136 -9.57 9.70 -13.37
C SER A 136 -10.30 8.85 -14.40
N THR A 137 -11.55 9.22 -14.68
CA THR A 137 -12.47 8.54 -15.59
C THR A 137 -12.41 9.05 -17.02
N ASP A 138 -11.54 10.03 -17.30
CA ASP A 138 -11.49 10.80 -18.56
C ASP A 138 -10.97 10.01 -19.79
N GLY A 139 -10.70 8.71 -19.66
CA GLY A 139 -9.78 8.02 -20.58
C GLY A 139 -10.05 6.55 -20.90
N GLY A 140 -11.31 6.12 -21.04
CA GLY A 140 -11.61 4.79 -21.60
C GLY A 140 -11.40 3.61 -20.64
N VAL A 141 -10.87 2.49 -21.15
CA VAL A 141 -10.71 1.23 -20.39
C VAL A 141 -9.71 1.43 -19.25
N VAL A 142 -10.12 1.09 -18.03
CA VAL A 142 -9.28 1.16 -16.83
C VAL A 142 -8.97 -0.25 -16.32
N ARG A 143 -7.70 -0.52 -16.04
CA ARG A 143 -7.26 -1.80 -15.46
C ARG A 143 -6.89 -1.61 -14.00
N PHE A 144 -7.31 -2.53 -13.15
CA PHE A 144 -7.06 -2.50 -11.71
C PHE A 144 -6.66 -3.89 -11.22
N GLY A 145 -6.01 -3.96 -10.05
CA GLY A 145 -5.63 -5.21 -9.39
C GLY A 145 -4.12 -5.47 -9.33
N ILE A 146 -3.73 -6.42 -8.49
CA ILE A 146 -2.36 -6.94 -8.43
C ILE A 146 -2.24 -7.91 -9.61
N GLY A 147 -1.45 -7.58 -10.63
CA GLY A 147 -1.26 -8.45 -11.80
C GLY A 147 -2.29 -8.28 -12.94
N ASP A 148 -3.04 -7.16 -12.98
CA ASP A 148 -4.04 -6.87 -14.02
C ASP A 148 -5.14 -7.94 -14.14
N GLU A 149 -5.62 -8.47 -13.02
CA GLU A 149 -6.69 -9.49 -12.99
C GLU A 149 -8.10 -8.90 -13.14
N LEU A 150 -8.29 -7.61 -12.88
CA LEU A 150 -9.58 -6.91 -13.01
C LEU A 150 -9.48 -5.82 -14.09
N MET A 151 -10.43 -5.81 -15.01
CA MET A 151 -10.58 -4.77 -16.01
C MET A 151 -11.97 -4.15 -15.95
N LEU A 152 -12.00 -2.83 -15.82
CA LEU A 152 -13.20 -2.01 -15.87
C LEU A 152 -13.24 -1.29 -17.22
N VAL A 153 -14.31 -1.51 -17.97
CA VAL A 153 -14.48 -0.94 -19.31
C VAL A 153 -15.59 0.11 -19.27
N ASN A 154 -15.33 1.34 -19.70
CA ASN A 154 -16.37 2.37 -19.80
C ASN A 154 -17.57 1.90 -20.64
N ALA A 155 -18.73 2.50 -20.40
CA ALA A 155 -19.96 2.09 -21.07
C ALA A 155 -19.81 2.27 -22.58
N GLY A 156 -20.06 1.20 -23.35
CA GLY A 156 -19.84 1.18 -24.80
C GLY A 156 -18.39 1.06 -25.25
N GLY A 157 -17.44 0.87 -24.33
CA GLY A 157 -16.05 0.53 -24.65
C GLY A 157 -15.91 -0.91 -25.17
N PRO A 158 -14.79 -1.23 -25.86
CA PRO A 158 -14.56 -2.58 -26.37
C PRO A 158 -14.32 -3.55 -25.21
N ALA A 159 -15.11 -4.63 -25.16
CA ALA A 159 -14.86 -5.73 -24.25
C ALA A 159 -13.51 -6.41 -24.58
N PRO A 160 -12.74 -6.86 -23.57
CA PRO A 160 -11.53 -7.63 -23.81
C PRO A 160 -11.86 -8.97 -24.50
N ALA A 161 -10.90 -9.50 -25.27
CA ALA A 161 -11.10 -10.75 -25.97
C ALA A 161 -11.05 -11.93 -25.00
N ALA A 162 -12.05 -12.81 -25.06
CA ALA A 162 -12.08 -14.04 -24.27
C ALA A 162 -10.89 -14.98 -24.56
N ALA A 163 -10.31 -14.89 -25.76
CA ALA A 163 -9.10 -15.63 -26.13
C ALA A 163 -7.87 -15.28 -25.28
N ASP A 164 -7.88 -14.10 -24.65
CA ASP A 164 -6.81 -13.62 -23.77
C ASP A 164 -7.04 -14.00 -22.29
N GLY A 165 -8.02 -14.88 -22.02
CA GLY A 165 -8.35 -15.37 -20.68
C GLY A 165 -9.31 -14.49 -19.87
N TRP A 166 -9.95 -13.51 -20.52
CA TRP A 166 -10.91 -12.62 -19.87
C TRP A 166 -12.33 -13.18 -19.92
N HIS A 167 -13.05 -13.10 -18.81
CA HIS A 167 -14.49 -13.37 -18.74
C HIS A 167 -15.22 -12.21 -18.07
N GLU A 168 -16.48 -11.99 -18.47
CA GLU A 168 -17.32 -10.94 -17.89
C GLU A 168 -17.87 -11.41 -16.53
N ALA A 169 -17.56 -10.66 -15.48
CA ALA A 169 -18.02 -10.92 -14.11
C ALA A 169 -19.24 -10.05 -13.73
N GLY A 170 -19.51 -9.00 -14.52
CA GLY A 170 -20.65 -8.11 -14.37
C GLY A 170 -20.63 -7.03 -15.45
N PRO A 171 -21.66 -6.18 -15.51
CA PRO A 171 -21.71 -5.10 -16.50
C PRO A 171 -20.44 -4.27 -16.40
N GLN A 172 -19.66 -4.19 -17.48
CA GLN A 172 -18.42 -3.43 -17.56
C GLN A 172 -17.25 -3.96 -16.69
N VAL A 173 -17.40 -5.12 -16.07
CA VAL A 173 -16.41 -5.74 -15.19
C VAL A 173 -15.94 -7.05 -15.78
N PHE A 174 -14.65 -7.15 -16.04
CA PHE A 174 -14.01 -8.35 -16.57
C PHE A 174 -12.94 -8.83 -15.60
N LEU A 175 -12.89 -10.15 -15.41
CA LEU A 175 -11.88 -10.83 -14.63
C LEU A 175 -11.05 -11.71 -15.54
N LYS A 176 -9.80 -11.93 -15.15
CA LYS A 176 -8.89 -12.88 -15.77
C LYS A 176 -8.75 -14.12 -14.89
N ASP A 177 -8.89 -15.29 -15.50
CA ASP A 177 -8.60 -16.59 -14.85
C ASP A 177 -7.10 -16.92 -14.82
#